data_AF-A0A8J2S6U3-F1
#
_entry.id   AF-A0A8J2S6U3-F1
#
_cell.length_a   1.000
_cell.length_b   1.000
_cell.length_c   1.000
_cell.angle_alpha   90.00
_cell.angle_beta   90.00
_cell.angle_gamma   90.00
#
_symmetry.space_group_name_H-M   'P 1'
#
loop_
_entity.id
_entity.type
_entity.pdbx_description
1 polymer ?
#
loop_
_entity_poly.entity_id
_entity_poly.type
_entity_poly.pdbx_seq_one_letter_code
_entity_poly.pdbx_strand_id
1 'polypeptide(L)'
;MEAWLKCLVLSLAWTASAFVARAPRPAMAAALRRSSRHDVASRHVASMAATLTDPTPSSGAMRPEATISPSDPTTEHAAATETTSGAPDYSRFDWMDHWYPVAWTRDLPVDAVTKVTLFDVDYCVVNRGEREPLALEDKCPHRLAALSEGRLTAQGYVQCAYHGWSFDASGECKSVPQREGGASTALCATAVPCRVEQGLLWLFPGAAAGRDADRSAPPPRVPEMDDPAFKWTTAIRDLPVDYSILVENILDPDHGLFAHQAAPFDLYTATRAAPQTVAVDESSPGFFSLSSAVAAVPKLVTTMKKEIRQPGTVAGTTLYGAQNVTGVSTFRPPSAIATGRRDAAGETKFQACFWLCPTGVGRTRFMSAGVGRLPVAVPRWLQHVGLNNFLDQDTHLLATQQPYVLQAEYDAAKSGAPLVRRQLYKYSSPTERLLVEVGKFMDAAVPKTPNRYAEPLKLLMPCPPRETTLDRYAQHTQVCPDSRGAVRNAKALRLVSWAAAATVAAGRVARLGSVARAAASPAALGLAALGYAAHAFVGEFAFKYGSAKRDRDLRGIPKVYADERLDD
;
A
#
# COMPACT_ATOMS: atom_id res chain seq x y z
N MET A 1 14.18 -13.69 -17.88
CA MET A 1 13.38 -14.82 -17.36
C MET A 1 14.15 -15.64 -16.33
N GLU A 2 15.34 -16.15 -16.64
CA GLU A 2 16.21 -16.83 -15.65
C GLU A 2 16.66 -15.91 -14.50
N ALA A 3 16.95 -14.63 -14.74
CA ALA A 3 17.48 -13.73 -13.71
C ALA A 3 16.48 -13.37 -12.59
N TRP A 4 15.18 -13.28 -12.92
CA TRP A 4 14.11 -12.97 -11.95
C TRP A 4 13.76 -14.20 -11.10
N LEU A 5 13.70 -15.37 -11.75
CA LEU A 5 13.60 -16.65 -11.06
C LEU A 5 14.87 -16.89 -10.20
N LYS A 6 16.05 -16.51 -10.68
CA LYS A 6 17.30 -16.53 -9.90
C LYS A 6 17.26 -15.52 -8.75
N CYS A 7 16.70 -14.31 -8.86
CA CYS A 7 16.55 -13.41 -7.71
C CYS A 7 15.55 -13.91 -6.66
N LEU A 8 14.45 -14.54 -7.09
CA LEU A 8 13.47 -15.16 -6.19
C LEU A 8 14.06 -16.42 -5.52
N VAL A 9 14.73 -17.28 -6.29
CA VAL A 9 15.43 -18.49 -5.83
C VAL A 9 16.66 -18.14 -4.99
N LEU A 10 17.39 -17.06 -5.29
CA LEU A 10 18.51 -16.56 -4.49
C LEU A 10 18.01 -15.89 -3.21
N SER A 11 16.86 -15.23 -3.21
CA SER A 11 16.24 -14.72 -1.97
C SER A 11 15.75 -15.87 -1.08
N LEU A 12 15.24 -16.95 -1.68
CA LEU A 12 14.86 -18.20 -1.00
C LEU A 12 16.09 -19.02 -0.55
N ALA A 13 17.18 -19.05 -1.32
CA ALA A 13 18.43 -19.72 -0.99
C ALA A 13 19.27 -18.92 0.03
N TRP A 14 19.15 -17.60 0.07
CA TRP A 14 19.78 -16.75 1.07
C TRP A 14 19.05 -16.86 2.42
N THR A 15 17.71 -16.93 2.40
CA THR A 15 16.93 -17.23 3.62
C THR A 15 17.18 -18.65 4.15
N ALA A 16 17.38 -19.65 3.28
CA ALA A 16 17.78 -21.00 3.67
C ALA A 16 19.25 -21.11 4.14
N SER A 17 20.20 -20.45 3.46
CA SER A 17 21.64 -20.52 3.81
C SER A 17 21.99 -19.69 5.05
N ALA A 18 21.32 -18.55 5.27
CA ALA A 18 21.41 -17.80 6.52
C ALA A 18 20.77 -18.56 7.71
N PHE A 19 19.92 -19.56 7.44
CA PHE A 19 19.33 -20.45 8.42
C PHE A 19 20.30 -21.56 8.86
N VAL A 20 21.03 -22.16 7.92
CA VAL A 20 22.01 -23.23 8.20
C VAL A 20 23.27 -22.70 8.89
N ALA A 21 23.68 -21.45 8.60
CA ALA A 21 24.86 -20.83 9.21
C ALA A 21 24.67 -20.32 10.67
N ARG A 22 23.47 -20.47 11.27
CA ARG A 22 23.11 -19.87 12.57
C ARG A 22 22.72 -20.84 13.69
N ALA A 23 22.98 -22.14 13.53
CA ALA A 23 22.90 -23.07 14.65
C ALA A 23 23.96 -22.71 15.71
N PRO A 24 23.60 -22.51 17.00
CA PRO A 24 24.58 -22.22 18.03
C PRO A 24 25.50 -23.43 18.24
N ARG A 25 26.82 -23.24 18.14
CA ARG A 25 27.80 -24.24 18.57
C ARG A 25 27.70 -24.44 20.08
N PRO A 26 27.75 -25.68 20.61
CA PRO A 26 27.67 -25.89 22.05
C PRO A 26 29.01 -25.48 22.69
N ALA A 27 28.99 -24.48 23.56
CA ALA A 27 30.13 -24.17 24.42
C ALA A 27 30.07 -25.10 25.65
N MET A 28 31.00 -26.06 25.72
CA MET A 28 31.26 -26.86 26.92
C MET A 28 31.93 -26.01 28.00
N ALA A 29 31.60 -26.35 29.24
CA ALA A 29 32.01 -25.71 30.48
C ALA A 29 33.50 -25.90 30.85
N ALA A 30 34.06 -24.87 31.46
CA ALA A 30 35.04 -24.92 32.56
C ALA A 30 34.83 -23.62 33.38
N ALA A 31 34.20 -23.66 34.56
CA ALA A 31 34.82 -23.76 35.89
C ALA A 31 35.94 -22.72 36.14
N LEU A 32 36.09 -22.04 37.27
CA LEU A 32 35.40 -21.85 38.55
C LEU A 32 36.24 -20.80 39.31
N ARG A 33 35.70 -20.20 40.39
CA ARG A 33 36.35 -19.35 41.44
C ARG A 33 36.41 -17.85 41.09
N ARG A 34 36.08 -16.89 41.97
CA ARG A 34 35.88 -16.87 43.43
C ARG A 34 35.18 -15.54 43.82
N SER A 35 34.30 -15.60 44.84
CA SER A 35 34.03 -14.65 45.96
C SER A 35 34.07 -13.12 45.69
N SER A 36 33.24 -12.23 46.26
CA SER A 36 32.20 -12.28 47.30
C SER A 36 31.84 -10.82 47.66
N ARG A 37 30.58 -10.58 48.10
CA ARG A 37 30.10 -9.45 48.95
C ARG A 37 30.10 -8.05 48.25
N HIS A 38 29.12 -7.15 48.42
CA HIS A 38 28.25 -6.82 49.55
C HIS A 38 26.88 -6.26 49.09
N ASP A 39 25.89 -6.44 49.98
CA ASP A 39 24.51 -5.94 50.01
C ASP A 39 24.35 -4.42 50.26
N VAL A 40 23.07 -4.01 50.24
CA VAL A 40 22.38 -2.87 50.91
C VAL A 40 22.05 -1.71 49.93
N ALA A 41 20.83 -1.50 49.42
CA ALA A 41 19.46 -1.36 49.94
C ALA A 41 18.96 0.11 49.92
N SER A 42 17.85 0.29 49.17
CA SER A 42 16.61 1.02 49.51
C SER A 42 16.52 2.56 49.62
N ARG A 43 15.50 3.07 48.87
CA ARG A 43 14.46 4.07 49.21
C ARG A 43 14.84 5.57 49.28
N HIS A 44 14.19 6.40 48.46
CA HIS A 44 13.14 7.32 48.92
C HIS A 44 12.30 7.92 47.77
N VAL A 45 11.05 8.25 48.12
CA VAL A 45 9.95 8.82 47.33
C VAL A 45 9.66 10.22 47.88
N ALA A 46 9.03 11.08 47.05
CA ALA A 46 8.34 12.33 47.38
C ALA A 46 9.27 13.55 47.61
N SER A 47 8.93 14.80 47.24
CA SER A 47 7.75 15.41 46.62
C SER A 47 8.08 16.90 46.38
N MET A 48 7.29 17.54 45.52
CA MET A 48 6.83 18.93 45.57
C MET A 48 7.16 19.82 44.37
N ALA A 49 6.09 20.50 43.98
CA ALA A 49 5.88 21.32 42.82
C ALA A 49 5.98 22.82 43.16
N ALA A 50 5.92 23.61 42.07
CA ALA A 50 5.63 25.03 41.95
C ALA A 50 6.75 26.01 42.33
N THR A 51 7.14 26.89 41.41
CA THR A 51 6.52 28.22 41.26
C THR A 51 6.95 28.87 39.94
N LEU A 52 6.00 29.54 39.27
CA LEU A 52 6.12 30.37 38.06
C LEU A 52 6.89 31.68 38.34
N THR A 53 7.65 32.18 37.36
CA THR A 53 7.63 33.61 36.94
C THR A 53 8.40 33.80 35.62
N ASP A 54 7.77 34.54 34.71
CA ASP A 54 8.25 35.10 33.44
C ASP A 54 9.38 36.14 33.64
N PRO A 55 10.18 36.47 32.61
CA PRO A 55 10.04 37.81 32.03
C PRO A 55 10.25 37.92 30.50
N THR A 56 9.58 38.92 29.92
CA THR A 56 9.64 39.38 28.50
C THR A 56 10.80 40.39 28.24
N PRO A 57 10.95 41.04 27.07
CA PRO A 57 12.09 40.82 26.16
C PRO A 57 12.99 42.07 25.98
N SER A 58 14.23 41.90 25.48
CA SER A 58 15.08 43.04 25.08
C SER A 58 15.19 43.17 23.57
N SER A 59 14.95 44.39 23.09
CA SER A 59 15.12 44.86 21.72
C SER A 59 16.60 45.00 21.32
N GLY A 60 16.91 44.66 20.07
CA GLY A 60 18.19 44.96 19.43
C GLY A 60 17.94 45.22 17.95
N ALA A 61 18.08 46.47 17.54
CA ALA A 61 17.91 46.94 16.16
C ALA A 61 19.18 46.68 15.33
N MET A 62 19.03 46.24 14.08
CA MET A 62 20.04 46.42 13.03
C MET A 62 19.38 46.69 11.66
N ARG A 63 20.05 47.57 10.91
CA ARG A 63 19.64 48.31 9.70
C ARG A 63 19.47 47.46 8.41
N PRO A 64 18.83 48.01 7.35
CA PRO A 64 18.54 47.34 6.09
C PRO A 64 19.52 47.69 4.95
N GLU A 65 19.82 46.72 4.08
CA GLU A 65 20.39 46.84 2.72
C GLU A 65 20.40 45.41 2.12
N ALA A 66 20.19 45.09 0.84
CA ALA A 66 19.93 45.86 -0.36
C ALA A 66 19.17 44.95 -1.36
N THR A 67 18.34 45.57 -2.18
CA THR A 67 17.58 44.99 -3.29
C THR A 67 18.49 44.48 -4.40
N ILE A 68 18.28 43.26 -4.88
CA ILE A 68 18.86 42.77 -6.15
C ILE A 68 17.71 42.23 -7.01
N SER A 69 17.43 42.94 -8.11
CA SER A 69 16.53 42.53 -9.18
C SER A 69 17.14 41.39 -10.01
N PRO A 70 16.35 40.43 -10.54
CA PRO A 70 16.85 39.49 -11.53
C PRO A 70 16.67 40.06 -12.94
N SER A 71 17.77 40.13 -13.68
CA SER A 71 17.84 40.40 -15.11
C SER A 71 17.60 39.12 -15.93
N ASP A 72 16.71 39.20 -16.91
CA ASP A 72 16.50 38.21 -17.97
C ASP A 72 17.77 37.92 -18.78
N PRO A 73 17.89 36.69 -19.32
CA PRO A 73 18.35 36.54 -20.68
C PRO A 73 17.35 35.75 -21.52
N THR A 74 16.84 36.43 -22.55
CA THR A 74 16.16 35.87 -23.71
C THR A 74 17.05 34.86 -24.44
N THR A 75 16.53 33.64 -24.65
CA THR A 75 17.03 32.74 -25.71
C THR A 75 15.83 32.11 -26.41
N GLU A 76 15.76 32.35 -27.72
CA GLU A 76 14.75 31.85 -28.65
C GLU A 76 14.74 30.31 -28.67
N HIS A 77 13.58 29.72 -28.35
CA HIS A 77 13.30 28.32 -28.66
C HIS A 77 12.38 28.23 -29.87
N ALA A 78 12.87 27.53 -30.90
CA ALA A 78 12.15 27.18 -32.10
C ALA A 78 10.81 26.51 -31.78
N ALA A 79 9.77 26.99 -32.45
CA ALA A 79 8.38 26.59 -32.29
C ALA A 79 8.18 25.07 -32.47
N ALA A 80 7.94 24.38 -31.35
CA ALA A 80 7.19 23.13 -31.37
C ALA A 80 5.72 23.47 -31.61
N THR A 81 5.10 22.75 -32.54
CA THR A 81 3.69 22.90 -32.89
C THR A 81 2.84 22.50 -31.69
N GLU A 82 2.43 23.48 -30.89
CA GLU A 82 1.47 23.30 -29.80
C GLU A 82 0.09 23.00 -30.40
N THR A 83 -0.35 21.75 -30.25
CA THR A 83 -1.76 21.41 -30.41
C THR A 83 -2.50 22.03 -29.22
N THR A 84 -3.27 23.08 -29.48
CA THR A 84 -4.10 23.79 -28.49
C THR A 84 -5.28 22.92 -28.05
N SER A 85 -5.06 22.03 -27.09
CA SER A 85 -6.11 21.67 -26.12
C SER A 85 -5.89 22.54 -24.89
N GLY A 86 -6.87 23.39 -24.52
CA GLY A 86 -6.78 24.20 -23.31
C GLY A 86 -6.47 23.36 -22.06
N ALA A 87 -5.87 23.97 -21.04
CA ALA A 87 -5.60 23.27 -19.78
C ALA A 87 -6.90 22.66 -19.21
N PRO A 88 -6.86 21.42 -18.69
CA PRO A 88 -8.05 20.74 -18.18
C PRO A 88 -8.67 21.48 -16.98
N ASP A 89 -9.99 21.59 -16.97
CA ASP A 89 -10.74 22.20 -15.88
C ASP A 89 -11.06 21.14 -14.80
N TYR A 90 -10.11 20.88 -13.92
CA TYR A 90 -10.27 19.94 -12.80
C TYR A 90 -11.38 20.33 -11.81
N SER A 91 -11.89 21.56 -11.86
CA SER A 91 -12.96 21.99 -10.97
C SER A 91 -14.28 21.26 -11.24
N ARG A 92 -14.44 20.66 -12.43
CA ARG A 92 -15.63 19.89 -12.84
C ARG A 92 -15.65 18.45 -12.33
N PHE A 93 -14.56 17.98 -11.73
CA PHE A 93 -14.51 16.62 -11.18
C PHE A 93 -15.52 16.45 -10.03
N ASP A 94 -16.42 15.47 -10.16
CA ASP A 94 -17.44 15.13 -9.16
C ASP A 94 -17.15 13.73 -8.58
N TRP A 95 -16.66 13.66 -7.34
CA TRP A 95 -16.38 12.40 -6.64
C TRP A 95 -17.61 11.47 -6.53
N MET A 96 -18.82 11.98 -6.71
CA MET A 96 -20.01 11.14 -6.69
C MET A 96 -20.34 10.55 -8.07
N ASP A 97 -19.71 11.00 -9.15
CA ASP A 97 -19.99 10.54 -10.52
C ASP A 97 -18.96 9.53 -11.05
N HIS A 98 -18.29 8.78 -10.16
CA HIS A 98 -17.30 7.77 -10.51
C HIS A 98 -17.51 6.44 -9.79
N TRP A 99 -16.95 5.39 -10.38
CA TRP A 99 -16.86 4.06 -9.78
C TRP A 99 -15.59 3.90 -8.94
N TYR A 100 -15.74 3.34 -7.75
CA TYR A 100 -14.66 3.11 -6.79
C TYR A 100 -14.46 1.62 -6.53
N PRO A 101 -13.23 1.10 -6.68
CA PRO A 101 -12.94 -0.29 -6.34
C PRO A 101 -12.90 -0.41 -4.82
N VAL A 102 -13.61 -1.37 -4.23
CA VAL A 102 -13.67 -1.50 -2.75
C VAL A 102 -13.06 -2.77 -2.22
N ALA A 103 -12.94 -3.82 -3.04
CA ALA A 103 -12.32 -5.08 -2.67
C ALA A 103 -11.99 -5.93 -3.90
N TRP A 104 -11.06 -6.87 -3.77
CA TRP A 104 -10.98 -8.01 -4.66
C TRP A 104 -12.09 -9.00 -4.32
N THR A 105 -12.84 -9.46 -5.32
CA THR A 105 -13.89 -10.49 -5.13
C THR A 105 -13.36 -11.77 -4.48
N ARG A 106 -12.13 -12.18 -4.83
CA ARG A 106 -11.45 -13.35 -4.22
C ARG A 106 -11.08 -13.18 -2.74
N ASP A 107 -11.05 -11.94 -2.25
CA ASP A 107 -10.81 -11.64 -0.83
C ASP A 107 -12.12 -11.54 -0.04
N LEU A 108 -13.26 -11.54 -0.74
CA LEU A 108 -14.59 -11.58 -0.15
C LEU A 108 -15.13 -13.02 -0.10
N PRO A 109 -15.67 -13.46 1.04
CA PRO A 109 -16.42 -14.71 1.09
C PRO A 109 -17.65 -14.65 0.17
N VAL A 110 -17.91 -15.72 -0.57
CA VAL A 110 -19.10 -15.84 -1.42
C VAL A 110 -20.35 -16.03 -0.55
N ASP A 111 -21.43 -15.36 -0.92
CA ASP A 111 -22.74 -15.39 -0.27
C ASP A 111 -22.71 -15.03 1.22
N ALA A 112 -21.75 -14.20 1.60
CA ALA A 112 -21.62 -13.67 2.94
C ALA A 112 -21.60 -12.15 2.91
N VAL A 113 -22.29 -11.57 3.88
CA VAL A 113 -22.36 -10.14 4.09
C VAL A 113 -21.00 -9.65 4.61
N THR A 114 -20.43 -8.62 3.98
CA THR A 114 -19.13 -8.05 4.36
C THR A 114 -19.20 -6.53 4.38
N LYS A 115 -18.54 -5.91 5.36
CA LYS A 115 -18.40 -4.45 5.42
C LYS A 115 -17.27 -3.94 4.53
N VAL A 116 -17.52 -2.87 3.80
CA VAL A 116 -16.49 -2.04 3.13
C VAL A 116 -16.75 -0.57 3.44
N THR A 117 -15.72 0.27 3.34
CA THR A 117 -15.82 1.71 3.66
C THR A 117 -15.33 2.53 2.48
N LEU A 118 -16.06 3.60 2.15
CA LEU A 118 -15.69 4.59 1.14
C LEU A 118 -16.15 5.96 1.63
N PHE A 119 -15.26 6.95 1.65
CA PHE A 119 -15.52 8.31 2.15
C PHE A 119 -16.09 8.39 3.57
N ASP A 120 -15.52 7.62 4.51
CA ASP A 120 -16.03 7.50 5.88
C ASP A 120 -17.48 6.98 5.98
N VAL A 121 -18.05 6.45 4.89
CA VAL A 121 -19.35 5.76 4.86
C VAL A 121 -19.13 4.26 4.78
N ASP A 122 -19.80 3.52 5.67
CA ASP A 122 -19.79 2.06 5.66
C ASP A 122 -20.90 1.53 4.73
N TYR A 123 -20.55 0.51 3.95
CA TYR A 123 -21.43 -0.21 3.03
C TYR A 123 -21.42 -1.71 3.35
N CYS A 124 -22.59 -2.33 3.23
CA CYS A 124 -22.79 -3.75 3.32
C CYS A 124 -22.77 -4.34 1.90
N VAL A 125 -21.78 -5.16 1.58
CA VAL A 125 -21.64 -5.80 0.26
C VAL A 125 -21.76 -7.31 0.35
N VAL A 126 -22.21 -7.93 -0.74
CA VAL A 126 -22.28 -9.39 -0.90
C VAL A 126 -21.67 -9.77 -2.24
N ASN A 127 -20.57 -10.53 -2.21
CA ASN A 127 -20.05 -11.22 -3.38
C ASN A 127 -20.90 -12.45 -3.65
N ARG A 128 -21.57 -12.53 -4.81
CA ARG A 128 -22.49 -13.62 -5.16
C ARG A 128 -21.91 -14.58 -6.22
N GLY A 129 -20.59 -14.62 -6.35
CA GLY A 129 -19.89 -15.46 -7.31
C GLY A 129 -20.08 -14.96 -8.73
N GLU A 130 -20.64 -15.80 -9.61
CA GLU A 130 -20.97 -15.43 -11.00
C GLU A 130 -22.27 -14.62 -11.13
N ARG A 131 -23.04 -14.49 -10.04
CA ARG A 131 -24.26 -13.66 -10.03
C ARG A 131 -23.91 -12.21 -9.73
N GLU A 132 -24.81 -11.31 -10.12
CA GLU A 132 -24.68 -9.89 -9.80
C GLU A 132 -24.46 -9.67 -8.29
N PRO A 133 -23.45 -8.86 -7.92
CA PRO A 133 -23.22 -8.50 -6.53
C PRO A 133 -24.36 -7.63 -6.01
N LEU A 134 -24.36 -7.43 -4.69
CA LEU A 134 -25.32 -6.56 -4.01
C LEU A 134 -24.55 -5.62 -3.09
N ALA A 135 -24.95 -4.36 -3.03
CA ALA A 135 -24.46 -3.39 -2.07
C ALA A 135 -25.59 -2.51 -1.53
N LEU A 136 -25.60 -2.31 -0.22
CA LEU A 136 -26.48 -1.39 0.49
C LEU A 136 -25.62 -0.46 1.36
N GLU A 137 -26.11 0.73 1.71
CA GLU A 137 -25.56 1.46 2.85
C GLU A 137 -25.63 0.57 4.10
N ASP A 138 -24.61 0.61 4.95
CA ASP A 138 -24.51 -0.27 6.12
C ASP A 138 -25.40 0.19 7.29
N LYS A 139 -26.67 0.44 7.01
CA LYS A 139 -27.61 1.06 7.94
C LYS A 139 -29.01 0.52 7.72
N CYS A 140 -29.48 -0.28 8.66
CA CYS A 140 -30.85 -0.80 8.63
C CYS A 140 -31.85 0.36 8.83
N PRO A 141 -32.83 0.57 7.93
CA PRO A 141 -33.78 1.69 8.03
C PRO A 141 -34.68 1.62 9.27
N HIS A 142 -34.77 0.47 9.94
CA HIS A 142 -35.58 0.31 11.15
C HIS A 142 -34.98 1.06 12.36
N ARG A 143 -33.71 0.80 12.69
CA ARG A 143 -33.03 1.38 13.88
C ARG A 143 -31.54 1.65 13.67
N LEU A 144 -31.13 1.79 12.42
CA LEU A 144 -29.78 2.18 12.01
C LEU A 144 -28.67 1.19 12.41
N ALA A 145 -29.03 -0.04 12.80
CA ALA A 145 -28.06 -1.10 13.05
C ALA A 145 -27.32 -1.47 11.76
N ALA A 146 -26.04 -1.80 11.88
CA ALA A 146 -25.22 -2.25 10.75
C ALA A 146 -25.86 -3.50 10.11
N LEU A 147 -26.08 -3.45 8.81
CA LEU A 147 -26.54 -4.59 8.01
C LEU A 147 -25.41 -5.60 7.84
N SER A 148 -24.16 -5.15 7.90
CA SER A 148 -22.94 -5.93 7.74
C SER A 148 -22.72 -6.96 8.85
N GLU A 149 -23.28 -6.72 10.03
CA GLU A 149 -23.33 -7.67 11.16
C GLU A 149 -24.42 -8.75 10.96
N GLY A 150 -25.19 -8.64 9.87
CA GLY A 150 -26.25 -9.54 9.48
C GLY A 150 -25.77 -10.80 8.77
N ARG A 151 -26.65 -11.33 7.92
CA ARG A 151 -26.42 -12.55 7.14
C ARG A 151 -27.20 -12.51 5.84
N LEU A 152 -26.75 -13.29 4.86
CA LEU A 152 -27.54 -13.54 3.65
C LEU A 152 -28.54 -14.67 3.92
N THR A 153 -29.82 -14.47 3.57
CA THR A 153 -30.83 -15.53 3.66
C THR A 153 -30.68 -16.52 2.51
N ALA A 154 -31.33 -17.68 2.62
CA ALA A 154 -31.38 -18.66 1.52
C ALA A 154 -32.03 -18.10 0.24
N GLN A 155 -32.88 -17.08 0.37
CA GLN A 155 -33.51 -16.38 -0.75
C GLN A 155 -32.60 -15.30 -1.37
N GLY A 156 -31.42 -15.04 -0.78
CA GLY A 156 -30.47 -14.04 -1.26
C GLY A 156 -30.72 -12.62 -0.75
N TYR A 157 -31.44 -12.46 0.37
CA TYR A 157 -31.69 -11.14 0.99
C TYR A 157 -30.70 -10.87 2.12
N VAL A 158 -30.28 -9.61 2.27
CA VAL A 158 -29.50 -9.17 3.43
C VAL A 158 -30.43 -9.05 4.62
N GLN A 159 -30.24 -9.91 5.61
CA GLN A 159 -31.01 -9.91 6.85
C GLN A 159 -30.24 -9.24 7.99
N CYS A 160 -30.82 -8.17 8.53
CA CYS A 160 -30.30 -7.48 9.70
C CYS A 160 -30.29 -8.40 10.94
N ALA A 161 -29.16 -8.47 11.64
CA ALA A 161 -29.01 -9.29 12.85
C ALA A 161 -29.86 -8.82 14.04
N TYR A 162 -30.34 -7.57 14.02
CA TYR A 162 -31.09 -7.03 15.17
C TYR A 162 -32.51 -7.59 15.25
N HIS A 163 -33.32 -7.37 14.22
CA HIS A 163 -34.74 -7.77 14.23
C HIS A 163 -35.13 -8.69 13.07
N GLY A 164 -34.16 -9.15 12.27
CA GLY A 164 -34.40 -10.11 11.19
C GLY A 164 -35.04 -9.51 9.94
N TRP A 165 -35.08 -8.18 9.82
CA TRP A 165 -35.59 -7.52 8.61
C TRP A 165 -34.68 -7.81 7.43
N SER A 166 -35.27 -8.17 6.29
CA SER A 166 -34.55 -8.64 5.12
C SER A 166 -34.78 -7.72 3.92
N PHE A 167 -33.70 -7.37 3.24
CA PHE A 167 -33.69 -6.45 2.10
C PHE A 167 -33.07 -7.13 0.88
N ASP A 168 -33.62 -6.89 -0.31
CA ASP A 168 -33.04 -7.38 -1.55
C ASP A 168 -31.99 -6.42 -2.14
N ALA A 169 -31.54 -6.69 -3.38
CA ALA A 169 -30.52 -5.88 -4.06
C ALA A 169 -30.97 -4.46 -4.40
N SER A 170 -32.27 -4.22 -4.51
CA SER A 170 -32.86 -2.90 -4.71
C SER A 170 -33.06 -2.14 -3.40
N GLY A 171 -32.79 -2.80 -2.26
CA GLY A 171 -33.04 -2.27 -0.92
C GLY A 171 -34.47 -2.46 -0.45
N GLU A 172 -35.36 -3.05 -1.26
CA GLU A 172 -36.75 -3.27 -0.88
C GLU A 172 -36.85 -4.26 0.28
N CYS A 173 -37.67 -3.95 1.29
CA CYS A 173 -37.87 -4.82 2.44
C CYS A 173 -38.79 -5.99 2.09
N LYS A 174 -38.19 -7.17 1.94
CA LYS A 174 -38.87 -8.41 1.56
C LYS A 174 -39.44 -9.19 2.74
N SER A 175 -38.90 -8.98 3.94
CA SER A 175 -39.40 -9.68 5.14
C SER A 175 -39.18 -8.87 6.41
N VAL A 176 -40.24 -8.79 7.21
CA VAL A 176 -40.34 -8.24 8.56
C VAL A 176 -40.98 -9.35 9.39
N PRO A 177 -40.18 -10.16 10.11
CA PRO A 177 -40.69 -11.33 10.82
C PRO A 177 -41.82 -11.04 11.82
N GLN A 178 -41.90 -9.80 12.32
CA GLN A 178 -42.87 -9.37 13.32
C GLN A 178 -44.19 -8.83 12.73
N ARG A 179 -44.34 -8.80 11.39
CA ARG A 179 -45.50 -8.22 10.69
C ARG A 179 -46.26 -9.29 9.92
N GLU A 180 -47.59 -9.34 10.09
CA GLU A 180 -48.46 -10.13 9.22
C GLU A 180 -48.38 -9.63 7.77
N GLY A 181 -48.16 -10.54 6.81
CA GLY A 181 -47.92 -10.22 5.40
C GLY A 181 -46.45 -9.98 5.02
N GLY A 182 -45.54 -9.87 6.00
CA GLY A 182 -44.09 -10.00 5.83
C GLY A 182 -43.35 -8.85 5.12
N ALA A 183 -43.80 -8.33 3.98
CA ALA A 183 -43.07 -7.30 3.23
C ALA A 183 -43.47 -5.87 3.60
N SER A 184 -42.61 -4.88 3.29
CA SER A 184 -42.93 -3.46 3.41
C SER A 184 -42.28 -2.64 2.30
N THR A 185 -43.09 -1.97 1.49
CA THR A 185 -42.62 -1.07 0.42
C THR A 185 -42.22 0.32 0.93
N ALA A 186 -42.56 0.67 2.18
CA ALA A 186 -42.28 1.98 2.76
C ALA A 186 -40.95 2.06 3.53
N LEU A 187 -40.25 0.93 3.72
CA LEU A 187 -39.10 0.82 4.63
C LEU A 187 -37.90 0.20 3.91
N CYS A 188 -37.44 0.86 2.85
CA CYS A 188 -36.33 0.37 2.03
C CYS A 188 -34.97 0.76 2.65
N ALA A 189 -34.00 -0.14 2.55
CA ALA A 189 -32.60 0.19 2.71
C ALA A 189 -32.11 0.98 1.49
N THR A 190 -31.05 1.78 1.65
CA THR A 190 -30.45 2.50 0.53
C THR A 190 -29.59 1.55 -0.29
N ALA A 191 -30.03 1.19 -1.49
CA ALA A 191 -29.22 0.42 -2.43
C ALA A 191 -28.16 1.29 -3.12
N VAL A 192 -27.00 0.68 -3.37
CA VAL A 192 -25.85 1.34 -3.99
C VAL A 192 -25.46 0.53 -5.22
N PRO A 193 -25.43 1.12 -6.42
CA PRO A 193 -25.01 0.39 -7.61
C PRO A 193 -23.60 -0.18 -7.41
N CYS A 194 -23.47 -1.46 -7.73
CA CYS A 194 -22.22 -2.18 -7.60
C CYS A 194 -22.07 -3.16 -8.76
N ARG A 195 -20.83 -3.45 -9.13
CA ARG A 195 -20.53 -4.45 -10.19
C ARG A 195 -19.16 -5.07 -10.02
N VAL A 196 -18.95 -6.22 -10.64
CA VAL A 196 -17.63 -6.85 -10.70
C VAL A 196 -16.99 -6.55 -12.06
N GLU A 197 -15.76 -6.04 -12.05
CA GLU A 197 -14.96 -5.81 -13.25
C GLU A 197 -13.51 -6.22 -12.98
N GLN A 198 -12.95 -7.08 -13.84
CA GLN A 198 -11.59 -7.63 -13.73
C GLN A 198 -11.23 -8.18 -12.34
N GLY A 199 -12.22 -8.79 -11.66
CA GLY A 199 -12.07 -9.40 -10.34
C GLY A 199 -12.14 -8.42 -9.16
N LEU A 200 -12.33 -7.13 -9.40
CA LEU A 200 -12.61 -6.11 -8.38
C LEU A 200 -14.12 -5.90 -8.24
N LEU A 201 -14.58 -5.73 -7.00
CA LEU A 201 -15.92 -5.21 -6.71
C LEU A 201 -15.85 -3.68 -6.71
N TRP A 202 -16.71 -3.05 -7.51
CA TRP A 202 -16.81 -1.61 -7.65
C TRP A 202 -18.14 -1.10 -7.10
N LEU A 203 -18.12 0.06 -6.44
CA LEU A 203 -19.31 0.79 -5.99
C LEU A 203 -19.43 2.13 -6.71
N PHE A 204 -20.66 2.58 -6.92
CA PHE A 204 -20.98 3.92 -7.41
C PHE A 204 -21.76 4.68 -6.32
N PRO A 205 -21.11 5.56 -5.54
CA PRO A 205 -21.74 6.23 -4.41
C PRO A 205 -22.76 7.31 -4.84
N GLY A 206 -22.70 7.78 -6.09
CA GLY A 206 -23.54 8.87 -6.61
C GLY A 206 -25.02 8.62 -6.66
N ALA A 207 -25.47 7.37 -6.64
CA ALA A 207 -26.90 7.05 -6.74
C ALA A 207 -27.72 7.70 -5.62
N ALA A 208 -27.19 7.74 -4.40
CA ALA A 208 -27.83 8.43 -3.28
C ALA A 208 -27.92 9.96 -3.49
N ALA A 209 -27.03 10.53 -4.31
CA ALA A 209 -27.02 11.94 -4.71
C ALA A 209 -27.76 12.19 -6.05
N GLY A 210 -28.54 11.22 -6.54
CA GLY A 210 -29.31 11.33 -7.78
C GLY A 210 -28.49 11.23 -9.06
N ARG A 211 -27.26 10.72 -9.00
CA ARG A 211 -26.44 10.43 -10.19
C ARG A 211 -26.84 9.09 -10.79
N ASP A 212 -26.75 9.01 -12.11
CA ASP A 212 -27.10 7.82 -12.87
C ASP A 212 -25.83 7.03 -13.21
N ALA A 213 -25.65 5.88 -12.56
CA ALA A 213 -24.48 5.03 -12.71
C ALA A 213 -24.29 4.54 -14.17
N ASP A 214 -25.39 4.41 -14.93
CA ASP A 214 -25.36 3.97 -16.32
C ASP A 214 -24.91 5.07 -17.29
N ARG A 215 -24.94 6.33 -16.86
CA ARG A 215 -24.43 7.49 -17.62
C ARG A 215 -22.98 7.85 -17.29
N SER A 216 -22.46 7.36 -16.17
CA SER A 216 -21.05 7.56 -15.79
C SER A 216 -20.11 6.66 -16.62
N ALA A 217 -18.85 7.06 -16.73
CA ALA A 217 -17.84 6.23 -17.37
C ALA A 217 -17.68 4.88 -16.65
N PRO A 218 -17.52 3.76 -17.37
CA PRO A 218 -17.32 2.45 -16.76
C PRO A 218 -16.00 2.41 -15.98
N PRO A 219 -15.87 1.52 -14.98
CA PRO A 219 -14.61 1.28 -14.31
C PRO A 219 -13.45 1.06 -15.27
N PRO A 220 -12.30 1.72 -15.00
CA PRO A 220 -11.15 1.63 -15.86
C PRO A 220 -10.62 0.19 -15.92
N ARG A 221 -10.49 -0.32 -17.15
CA ARG A 221 -9.98 -1.66 -17.44
C ARG A 221 -8.48 -1.60 -17.74
N VAL A 222 -7.80 -2.72 -17.48
CA VAL A 222 -6.41 -2.99 -17.85
C VAL A 222 -6.41 -4.08 -18.92
N PRO A 223 -6.21 -3.75 -20.21
CA PRO A 223 -6.32 -4.71 -21.31
C PRO A 223 -5.42 -5.95 -21.12
N GLU A 224 -4.20 -5.77 -20.60
CA GLU A 224 -3.27 -6.87 -20.35
C GLU A 224 -3.77 -7.87 -19.29
N MET A 225 -4.77 -7.54 -18.48
CA MET A 225 -5.37 -8.52 -17.55
C MET A 225 -6.36 -9.47 -18.23
N ASP A 226 -6.88 -9.09 -19.40
CA ASP A 226 -7.80 -9.90 -20.21
C ASP A 226 -7.04 -10.81 -21.20
N ASP A 227 -5.77 -10.50 -21.48
CA ASP A 227 -4.94 -11.26 -22.39
C ASP A 227 -4.39 -12.53 -21.70
N PRO A 228 -4.69 -13.75 -22.21
CA PRO A 228 -4.23 -15.00 -21.62
C PRO A 228 -2.70 -15.16 -21.63
N ALA A 229 -1.97 -14.42 -22.48
CA ALA A 229 -0.50 -14.38 -22.51
C ALA A 229 0.09 -13.74 -21.25
N PHE A 230 -0.69 -12.93 -20.54
CA PHE A 230 -0.31 -12.32 -19.29
C PHE A 230 -0.80 -13.15 -18.11
N LYS A 231 -0.06 -13.03 -17.01
CA LYS A 231 -0.42 -13.55 -15.71
C LYS A 231 -0.30 -12.42 -14.72
N TRP A 232 -1.14 -12.46 -13.70
CA TRP A 232 -1.17 -11.44 -12.68
C TRP A 232 -1.47 -12.02 -11.32
N THR A 233 -1.06 -11.30 -10.29
CA THR A 233 -1.31 -11.64 -8.89
C THR A 233 -1.66 -10.38 -8.15
N THR A 234 -2.68 -10.49 -7.29
CA THR A 234 -3.31 -9.36 -6.65
C THR A 234 -2.82 -9.18 -5.22
N ALA A 235 -2.80 -7.95 -4.74
CA ALA A 235 -2.60 -7.63 -3.34
C ALA A 235 -3.60 -6.58 -2.85
N ILE A 236 -3.74 -6.51 -1.54
CA ILE A 236 -4.60 -5.55 -0.83
C ILE A 236 -3.92 -5.08 0.45
N ARG A 237 -3.97 -3.78 0.75
CA ARG A 237 -3.49 -3.15 1.99
C ARG A 237 -4.43 -2.02 2.39
N ASP A 238 -4.92 -2.04 3.61
CA ASP A 238 -5.56 -0.88 4.23
C ASP A 238 -4.48 -0.02 4.86
N LEU A 239 -4.12 1.11 4.25
CA LEU A 239 -3.02 1.96 4.70
C LEU A 239 -3.54 3.14 5.52
N PRO A 240 -2.91 3.47 6.67
CA PRO A 240 -3.20 4.69 7.42
C PRO A 240 -2.49 5.90 6.80
N VAL A 241 -2.71 6.09 5.50
CA VAL A 241 -2.14 7.15 4.67
C VAL A 241 -3.27 7.77 3.84
N ASP A 242 -3.31 9.10 3.78
CA ASP A 242 -4.29 9.87 3.02
C ASP A 242 -4.18 9.60 1.51
N TYR A 243 -5.33 9.59 0.85
CA TYR A 243 -5.44 9.25 -0.56
C TYR A 243 -4.53 10.13 -1.44
N SER A 244 -4.49 11.44 -1.22
CA SER A 244 -3.71 12.33 -2.10
C SER A 244 -2.21 12.04 -2.01
N ILE A 245 -1.72 11.78 -0.79
CA ILE A 245 -0.30 11.49 -0.54
C ILE A 245 0.07 10.14 -1.15
N LEU A 246 -0.81 9.14 -1.05
CA LEU A 246 -0.56 7.83 -1.63
C LEU A 246 -0.56 7.85 -3.16
N VAL A 247 -1.46 8.61 -3.80
CA VAL A 247 -1.45 8.80 -5.27
C VAL A 247 -0.16 9.48 -5.71
N GLU A 248 0.25 10.56 -5.04
CA GLU A 248 1.51 11.27 -5.33
C GLU A 248 2.71 10.32 -5.19
N ASN A 249 2.78 9.53 -4.12
CA ASN A 249 3.85 8.56 -3.91
C ASN A 249 3.88 7.48 -5.01
N ILE A 250 2.75 6.88 -5.37
CA ILE A 250 2.72 5.85 -6.42
C ILE A 250 3.16 6.39 -7.78
N LEU A 251 2.82 7.65 -8.08
CA LEU A 251 3.16 8.31 -9.33
C LEU A 251 4.56 8.94 -9.32
N ASP A 252 5.23 9.00 -8.17
CA ASP A 252 6.57 9.56 -8.04
C ASP A 252 7.63 8.55 -8.50
N PRO A 253 8.27 8.77 -9.64
CA PRO A 253 9.32 7.87 -10.10
C PRO A 253 10.63 7.94 -9.31
N ASP A 254 10.93 9.06 -8.65
CA ASP A 254 12.26 9.32 -8.12
C ASP A 254 12.51 8.59 -6.80
N HIS A 255 11.49 8.47 -5.93
CA HIS A 255 11.64 7.68 -4.71
C HIS A 255 11.91 6.20 -5.01
N GLY A 256 11.47 5.67 -6.17
CA GLY A 256 11.63 4.25 -6.49
C GLY A 256 13.09 3.78 -6.50
N LEU A 257 14.02 4.63 -6.97
CA LEU A 257 15.45 4.34 -6.94
C LEU A 257 16.04 4.43 -5.52
N PHE A 258 15.63 5.43 -4.74
CA PHE A 258 16.22 5.72 -3.44
C PHE A 258 15.59 4.92 -2.29
N ALA A 259 14.27 4.90 -2.20
CA ALA A 259 13.50 4.24 -1.16
C ALA A 259 13.53 2.71 -1.31
N HIS A 260 13.32 2.21 -2.54
CA HIS A 260 13.20 0.76 -2.78
C HIS A 260 14.51 0.08 -3.18
N GLN A 261 15.47 0.83 -3.74
CA GLN A 261 16.76 0.30 -4.21
C GLN A 261 16.62 -0.88 -5.16
N ALA A 262 15.52 -0.91 -5.90
CA ALA A 262 15.15 -2.01 -6.73
C ALA A 262 15.32 -1.58 -8.19
N ALA A 263 16.43 -1.96 -8.82
CA ALA A 263 16.69 -1.69 -10.23
C ALA A 263 15.54 -2.09 -11.20
N PRO A 264 14.72 -3.13 -10.93
CA PRO A 264 13.50 -3.39 -11.72
C PRO A 264 12.43 -2.30 -11.66
N PHE A 265 12.44 -1.46 -10.61
CA PHE A 265 11.55 -0.32 -10.39
C PHE A 265 12.17 1.03 -10.76
N ASP A 266 13.32 1.05 -11.44
CA ASP A 266 13.85 2.25 -12.12
C ASP A 266 12.95 2.61 -13.31
N LEU A 267 11.70 2.96 -13.04
CA LEU A 267 10.66 3.00 -14.05
C LEU A 267 10.74 4.26 -14.92
N TYR A 268 11.46 5.31 -14.52
CA TYR A 268 11.42 6.59 -15.22
C TYR A 268 12.69 7.42 -15.02
N THR A 269 13.34 7.71 -16.14
CA THR A 269 14.65 8.35 -16.16
C THR A 269 14.60 9.62 -17.00
N ALA A 270 13.71 10.54 -16.61
CA ALA A 270 13.74 11.86 -17.21
C ALA A 270 15.02 12.58 -16.77
N THR A 271 15.65 13.26 -17.71
CA THR A 271 16.77 14.17 -17.46
C THR A 271 16.41 15.54 -18.04
N ARG A 272 17.22 16.57 -17.78
CA ARG A 272 17.04 17.86 -18.48
C ARG A 272 17.06 17.69 -20.00
N ALA A 273 17.86 16.75 -20.52
CA ALA A 273 17.99 16.47 -21.95
C ALA A 273 16.90 15.53 -22.52
N ALA A 274 16.21 14.77 -21.65
CA ALA A 274 15.14 13.85 -22.02
C ALA A 274 14.00 14.00 -21.00
N PRO A 275 13.21 15.09 -21.07
CA PRO A 275 12.20 15.38 -20.06
C PRO A 275 10.99 14.45 -20.19
N GLN A 276 10.25 14.27 -19.09
CA GLN A 276 8.97 13.59 -19.11
C GLN A 276 7.97 14.38 -19.96
N THR A 277 7.26 13.71 -20.86
CA THR A 277 6.08 14.29 -21.51
C THR A 277 4.85 13.94 -20.68
N VAL A 278 3.89 14.86 -20.62
CA VAL A 278 2.61 14.67 -19.94
C VAL A 278 1.52 15.00 -20.94
N ALA A 279 0.57 14.08 -21.09
CA ALA A 279 -0.62 14.24 -21.90
C ALA A 279 -1.85 14.15 -21.00
N VAL A 280 -2.81 15.02 -21.25
CA VAL A 280 -4.14 14.96 -20.66
C VAL A 280 -5.10 14.56 -21.76
N ASP A 281 -5.83 13.48 -21.52
CA ASP A 281 -6.89 13.01 -22.41
C ASP A 281 -8.22 13.18 -21.68
N GLU A 282 -9.03 14.15 -22.10
CA GLU A 282 -10.37 14.41 -21.55
C GLU A 282 -11.42 13.83 -22.50
N SER A 283 -11.99 12.69 -22.09
CA SER A 283 -13.04 12.01 -22.86
C SER A 283 -14.39 12.71 -22.77
N SER A 284 -14.66 13.35 -21.63
CA SER A 284 -15.85 14.16 -21.34
C SER A 284 -15.61 15.00 -20.08
N PRO A 285 -16.40 16.07 -19.82
CA PRO A 285 -16.23 16.91 -18.63
C PRO A 285 -16.21 16.08 -17.34
N GLY A 286 -15.11 16.16 -16.59
CA GLY A 286 -14.91 15.40 -15.34
C GLY A 286 -14.28 14.02 -15.50
N PHE A 287 -14.16 13.50 -16.73
CA PHE A 287 -13.55 12.20 -17.03
C PHE A 287 -12.32 12.35 -17.92
N PHE A 288 -11.15 12.28 -17.28
CA PHE A 288 -9.87 12.44 -17.96
C PHE A 288 -8.85 11.37 -17.55
N SER A 289 -7.75 11.30 -18.29
CA SER A 289 -6.57 10.55 -17.89
C SER A 289 -5.33 11.41 -18.01
N LEU A 290 -4.42 11.28 -17.03
CA LEU A 290 -3.11 11.90 -17.04
C LEU A 290 -2.09 10.82 -17.35
N SER A 291 -1.45 10.92 -18.52
CA SER A 291 -0.44 9.96 -18.95
C SER A 291 0.90 10.65 -19.08
N SER A 292 1.95 9.96 -18.69
CA SER A 292 3.32 10.39 -18.93
C SER A 292 4.09 9.36 -19.72
N ALA A 293 5.02 9.85 -20.55
CA ALA A 293 5.97 9.01 -21.25
C ALA A 293 7.38 9.59 -21.12
N VAL A 294 8.36 8.71 -20.97
CA VAL A 294 9.77 9.10 -20.92
C VAL A 294 10.65 8.00 -21.47
N ALA A 295 11.64 8.37 -22.27
CA ALA A 295 12.65 7.44 -22.73
C ALA A 295 13.45 6.90 -21.52
N ALA A 296 13.65 5.58 -21.48
CA ALA A 296 14.53 4.95 -20.51
C ALA A 296 15.99 5.30 -20.85
N VAL A 297 16.58 6.15 -20.04
CA VAL A 297 17.99 6.51 -19.95
C VAL A 297 18.54 5.75 -18.74
N PRO A 298 19.70 5.11 -18.80
CA PRO A 298 20.29 4.51 -17.60
C PRO A 298 20.55 5.58 -16.52
N LYS A 299 19.71 5.68 -15.48
CA LYS A 299 20.03 6.46 -14.28
C LYS A 299 20.82 5.56 -13.33
N LEU A 300 21.98 6.02 -12.86
CA LEU A 300 22.55 5.62 -11.56
C LEU A 300 22.59 4.11 -11.22
N VAL A 301 22.97 3.22 -12.16
CA VAL A 301 23.36 1.83 -11.83
C VAL A 301 24.76 1.46 -12.36
N THR A 302 25.59 2.46 -12.64
CA THR A 302 27.02 2.19 -12.89
C THR A 302 27.74 1.75 -11.61
N THR A 303 27.22 2.12 -10.43
CA THR A 303 27.94 1.93 -9.15
C THR A 303 27.56 0.69 -8.34
N MET A 304 26.37 0.09 -8.55
CA MET A 304 26.09 -1.26 -7.98
C MET A 304 26.97 -2.36 -8.60
N LYS A 305 27.62 -2.10 -9.73
CA LYS A 305 28.59 -3.02 -10.36
C LYS A 305 29.86 -3.24 -9.53
N LYS A 306 30.24 -2.31 -8.63
CA LYS A 306 31.52 -2.41 -7.90
C LYS A 306 31.47 -3.31 -6.67
N GLU A 307 30.33 -3.45 -6.00
CA GLU A 307 30.24 -4.24 -4.75
C GLU A 307 29.56 -5.60 -4.88
N ILE A 308 28.76 -5.85 -5.93
CA ILE A 308 28.27 -7.21 -6.25
C ILE A 308 29.29 -7.93 -7.16
N ARG A 309 30.57 -7.85 -6.82
CA ARG A 309 31.60 -8.70 -7.42
C ARG A 309 31.75 -9.94 -6.54
N GLN A 310 30.83 -10.89 -6.68
CA GLN A 310 31.16 -12.25 -6.25
C GLN A 310 32.26 -12.78 -7.20
N PRO A 311 33.38 -13.32 -6.69
CA PRO A 311 34.39 -13.91 -7.54
C PRO A 311 33.79 -15.13 -8.25
N GLY A 312 33.63 -15.03 -9.57
CA GLY A 312 33.13 -16.13 -10.42
C GLY A 312 31.86 -15.84 -11.23
N THR A 313 31.16 -14.72 -11.01
CA THR A 313 29.99 -14.37 -11.85
C THR A 313 30.40 -13.61 -13.12
N VAL A 314 30.13 -14.23 -14.27
CA VAL A 314 30.28 -13.66 -15.62
C VAL A 314 29.53 -12.34 -15.72
N ALA A 315 30.16 -11.36 -16.40
CA ALA A 315 29.65 -10.02 -16.65
C ALA A 315 28.16 -10.03 -17.05
N GLY A 316 27.30 -9.62 -16.12
CA GLY A 316 25.88 -9.44 -16.38
C GLY A 316 25.68 -8.21 -17.27
N THR A 317 25.34 -8.48 -18.52
CA THR A 317 24.67 -7.55 -19.45
C THR A 317 23.57 -6.79 -18.69
N THR A 318 23.38 -5.51 -18.99
CA THR A 318 22.19 -4.77 -18.52
C THR A 318 20.96 -5.65 -18.76
N LEU A 319 20.13 -5.83 -17.73
CA LEU A 319 18.97 -6.75 -17.74
C LEU A 319 18.01 -6.52 -18.91
N TYR A 320 18.11 -5.33 -19.51
CA TYR A 320 17.63 -4.98 -20.82
C TYR A 320 18.87 -4.52 -21.58
N GLY A 321 19.23 -5.18 -22.69
CA GLY A 321 20.23 -4.64 -23.61
C GLY A 321 19.85 -3.22 -24.04
N ALA A 322 20.70 -2.52 -24.78
CA ALA A 322 20.39 -1.19 -25.34
C ALA A 322 19.11 -1.22 -26.19
N GLN A 323 17.95 -1.17 -25.55
CA GLN A 323 16.63 -1.25 -26.15
C GLN A 323 15.95 0.08 -25.86
N ASN A 324 15.42 0.71 -26.92
CA ASN A 324 14.56 1.88 -26.84
C ASN A 324 13.29 1.48 -26.09
N VAL A 325 13.29 1.67 -24.78
CA VAL A 325 12.17 1.38 -23.90
C VAL A 325 11.63 2.71 -23.39
N THR A 326 10.31 2.83 -23.32
CA THR A 326 9.62 4.01 -22.80
C THR A 326 8.92 3.65 -21.51
N GLY A 327 9.25 4.36 -20.43
CA GLY A 327 8.47 4.32 -19.20
C GLY A 327 7.16 5.05 -19.42
N VAL A 328 6.03 4.41 -19.08
CA VAL A 328 4.69 5.00 -19.19
C VAL A 328 3.96 4.88 -17.86
N SER A 329 3.44 5.99 -17.35
CA SER A 329 2.53 6.03 -16.20
C SER A 329 1.24 6.71 -16.58
N THR A 330 0.10 6.07 -16.30
CA THR A 330 -1.23 6.61 -16.54
C THR A 330 -2.01 6.62 -15.24
N PHE A 331 -2.51 7.78 -14.85
CA PHE A 331 -3.51 7.96 -13.79
C PHE A 331 -4.87 8.23 -14.43
N ARG A 332 -5.84 7.38 -14.10
CA ARG A 332 -7.27 7.57 -14.41
C ARG A 332 -7.98 7.86 -13.08
N PRO A 333 -8.16 9.14 -12.74
CA PRO A 333 -8.87 9.52 -11.54
C PRO A 333 -10.27 8.88 -11.47
N PRO A 334 -10.78 8.63 -10.27
CA PRO A 334 -10.09 8.84 -8.98
C PRO A 334 -9.16 7.68 -8.60
N SER A 335 -9.32 6.50 -9.18
CA SER A 335 -8.86 5.29 -8.47
C SER A 335 -7.77 4.49 -9.17
N ALA A 336 -7.52 4.64 -10.47
CA ALA A 336 -6.67 3.69 -11.18
C ALA A 336 -5.35 4.30 -11.65
N ILE A 337 -4.24 3.61 -11.35
CA ILE A 337 -2.91 3.94 -11.84
C ILE A 337 -2.33 2.71 -12.54
N ALA A 338 -1.74 2.89 -13.71
CA ALA A 338 -0.96 1.87 -14.40
C ALA A 338 0.43 2.41 -14.72
N THR A 339 1.46 1.70 -14.30
CA THR A 339 2.87 2.07 -14.49
C THR A 339 3.64 0.90 -15.08
N GLY A 340 4.44 1.14 -16.11
CA GLY A 340 5.17 0.07 -16.76
C GLY A 340 6.09 0.58 -17.85
N ARG A 341 6.61 -0.38 -18.62
CA ARG A 341 7.52 -0.11 -19.72
C ARG A 341 6.94 -0.64 -21.03
N ARG A 342 7.07 0.15 -22.10
CA ARG A 342 6.77 -0.23 -23.47
C ARG A 342 8.08 -0.39 -24.24
N ASP A 343 8.24 -1.48 -24.98
CA ASP A 343 9.41 -1.63 -25.85
C ASP A 343 9.28 -0.81 -27.14
N ALA A 344 10.24 -0.93 -28.05
CA ALA A 344 10.27 -0.18 -29.30
C ALA A 344 9.06 -0.44 -30.22
N ALA A 345 8.36 -1.58 -30.05
CA ALA A 345 7.14 -1.90 -30.76
C ALA A 345 5.88 -1.38 -30.04
N GLY A 346 6.03 -0.76 -28.87
CA GLY A 346 4.92 -0.33 -28.02
C GLY A 346 4.39 -1.42 -27.10
N GLU A 347 5.03 -2.59 -27.03
CA GLU A 347 4.51 -3.76 -26.33
C GLU A 347 4.81 -3.76 -24.83
N THR A 348 3.86 -4.24 -24.03
CA THR A 348 3.98 -4.40 -22.58
C THR A 348 4.62 -5.74 -22.23
N LYS A 349 5.75 -5.73 -21.52
CA LYS A 349 6.31 -6.97 -20.92
C LYS A 349 5.86 -7.18 -19.48
N PHE A 350 5.77 -6.07 -18.75
CA PHE A 350 5.33 -6.02 -17.37
C PHE A 350 4.79 -4.61 -17.07
N GLN A 351 3.72 -4.55 -16.29
CA GLN A 351 3.21 -3.33 -15.69
C GLN A 351 2.65 -3.61 -14.30
N ALA A 352 2.79 -2.64 -13.42
CA ALA A 352 2.09 -2.62 -12.14
C ALA A 352 0.82 -1.78 -12.28
N CYS A 353 -0.29 -2.35 -11.83
CA CYS A 353 -1.58 -1.68 -11.79
C CYS A 353 -2.00 -1.50 -10.34
N PHE A 354 -2.51 -0.33 -10.02
CA PHE A 354 -2.94 0.06 -8.68
C PHE A 354 -4.36 0.60 -8.73
N TRP A 355 -5.13 0.27 -7.70
CA TRP A 355 -6.48 0.72 -7.47
C TRP A 355 -6.59 1.26 -6.05
N LEU A 356 -7.00 2.51 -5.93
CA LEU A 356 -7.10 3.22 -4.66
C LEU A 356 -8.55 3.47 -4.29
N CYS A 357 -8.89 3.15 -3.05
CA CYS A 357 -10.18 3.42 -2.44
C CYS A 357 -9.99 4.41 -1.28
N PRO A 358 -10.45 5.66 -1.41
CA PRO A 358 -10.40 6.63 -0.33
C PRO A 358 -11.39 6.23 0.77
N THR A 359 -10.94 5.44 1.75
CA THR A 359 -11.81 4.94 2.83
C THR A 359 -12.20 6.04 3.81
N GLY A 360 -11.39 7.10 3.91
CA GLY A 360 -11.66 8.28 4.73
C GLY A 360 -10.44 9.19 4.84
N VAL A 361 -10.54 10.27 5.62
CA VAL A 361 -9.40 11.17 5.85
C VAL A 361 -8.24 10.40 6.51
N GLY A 362 -7.05 10.50 5.91
CA GLY A 362 -5.84 9.81 6.41
C GLY A 362 -5.85 8.29 6.25
N ARG A 363 -6.78 7.73 5.47
CA ARG A 363 -6.95 6.27 5.31
C ARG A 363 -7.32 5.89 3.89
N THR A 364 -6.52 5.01 3.29
CA THR A 364 -6.73 4.55 1.92
C THR A 364 -6.56 3.05 1.82
N ARG A 365 -7.51 2.39 1.17
CA ARG A 365 -7.35 1.00 0.76
C ARG A 365 -6.62 0.96 -0.58
N PHE A 366 -5.44 0.36 -0.56
CA PHE A 366 -4.58 0.09 -1.70
C PHE A 366 -4.82 -1.33 -2.20
N MET A 367 -5.05 -1.46 -3.51
CA MET A 367 -5.13 -2.74 -4.20
C MET A 367 -4.18 -2.69 -5.39
N SER A 368 -3.54 -3.81 -5.71
CA SER A 368 -2.60 -3.85 -6.83
C SER A 368 -2.60 -5.18 -7.55
N ALA A 369 -2.12 -5.16 -8.79
CA ALA A 369 -1.79 -6.33 -9.58
C ALA A 369 -0.50 -6.10 -10.35
N GLY A 370 0.47 -7.01 -10.21
CA GLY A 370 1.61 -7.08 -11.13
C GLY A 370 1.23 -7.91 -12.34
N VAL A 371 1.18 -7.32 -13.53
CA VAL A 371 0.70 -7.95 -14.76
C VAL A 371 1.87 -8.13 -15.72
N GLY A 372 2.19 -9.38 -16.09
CA GLY A 372 3.31 -9.65 -16.99
C GLY A 372 3.26 -11.02 -17.64
N ARG A 373 4.09 -11.21 -18.68
CA ARG A 373 4.24 -12.50 -19.39
C ARG A 373 5.11 -13.46 -18.56
N LEU A 374 4.53 -14.06 -17.52
CA LEU A 374 5.23 -15.00 -16.62
C LEU A 374 4.95 -16.45 -17.01
N PRO A 375 5.98 -17.33 -17.07
CA PRO A 375 5.80 -18.73 -17.47
C PRO A 375 5.16 -19.60 -16.38
N VAL A 376 5.16 -19.15 -15.12
CA VAL A 376 4.69 -19.95 -13.97
C VAL A 376 3.91 -19.06 -13.01
N ALA A 377 2.78 -19.57 -12.51
CA ALA A 377 2.03 -18.95 -11.43
C ALA A 377 2.74 -19.18 -10.08
N VAL A 378 3.11 -18.10 -9.40
CA VAL A 378 3.69 -18.16 -8.05
C VAL A 378 2.56 -18.01 -7.02
N PRO A 379 2.52 -18.81 -5.94
CA PRO A 379 1.50 -18.68 -4.90
C PRO A 379 1.38 -17.24 -4.40
N ARG A 380 0.14 -16.74 -4.30
CA ARG A 380 -0.16 -15.35 -3.99
C ARG A 380 0.44 -14.89 -2.64
N TRP A 381 0.33 -15.71 -1.60
CA TRP A 381 0.93 -15.41 -0.29
C TRP A 381 2.46 -15.27 -0.36
N LEU A 382 3.15 -15.99 -1.25
CA LEU A 382 4.61 -15.90 -1.37
C LEU A 382 5.02 -14.55 -1.97
N GLN A 383 4.27 -14.06 -2.94
CA GLN A 383 4.49 -12.74 -3.52
C GLN A 383 4.22 -11.62 -2.50
N HIS A 384 3.21 -11.80 -1.65
CA HIS A 384 2.91 -10.84 -0.59
C HIS A 384 4.05 -10.66 0.42
N VAL A 385 4.89 -11.67 0.67
CA VAL A 385 6.08 -11.51 1.53
C VAL A 385 7.00 -10.41 0.98
N GLY A 386 7.28 -10.44 -0.33
CA GLY A 386 8.10 -9.42 -0.99
C GLY A 386 7.41 -8.05 -0.99
N LEU A 387 6.15 -8.01 -1.41
CA LEU A 387 5.38 -6.76 -1.50
C LEU A 387 5.18 -6.09 -0.14
N ASN A 388 4.94 -6.86 0.93
CA ASN A 388 4.80 -6.30 2.27
C ASN A 388 6.07 -5.56 2.71
N ASN A 389 7.24 -6.09 2.38
CA ASN A 389 8.51 -5.43 2.68
C ASN A 389 8.71 -4.18 1.82
N PHE A 390 8.28 -4.22 0.56
CA PHE A 390 8.32 -3.07 -0.35
C PHE A 390 7.45 -1.91 0.14
N LEU A 391 6.17 -2.17 0.45
CA LEU A 391 5.23 -1.13 0.90
C LEU A 391 5.57 -0.55 2.28
N ASP A 392 6.15 -1.36 3.17
CA ASP A 392 6.57 -0.90 4.49
C ASP A 392 7.70 0.15 4.42
N GLN A 393 8.46 0.24 3.31
CA GLN A 393 9.53 1.24 3.12
C GLN A 393 8.96 2.66 3.00
N ASP A 394 7.77 2.83 2.42
CA ASP A 394 7.15 4.14 2.26
C ASP A 394 6.11 4.42 3.34
N THR A 395 5.36 3.41 3.77
CA THR A 395 4.13 3.61 4.56
C THR A 395 4.35 4.51 5.78
N HIS A 396 5.41 4.27 6.55
CA HIS A 396 5.70 5.11 7.71
C HIS A 396 6.23 6.50 7.31
N LEU A 397 7.04 6.59 6.26
CA LEU A 397 7.53 7.87 5.75
C LEU A 397 6.36 8.77 5.32
N LEU A 398 5.41 8.24 4.55
CA LEU A 398 4.20 8.96 4.15
C LEU A 398 3.35 9.37 5.35
N ALA A 399 3.24 8.50 6.36
CA ALA A 399 2.53 8.83 7.60
C ALA A 399 3.18 10.00 8.37
N THR A 400 4.50 10.17 8.29
CA THR A 400 5.19 11.33 8.89
C THR A 400 4.99 12.62 8.10
N GLN A 401 4.77 12.54 6.78
CA GLN A 401 4.45 13.69 5.93
C GLN A 401 3.01 14.17 6.11
N GLN A 402 2.08 13.24 6.35
CA GLN A 402 0.65 13.49 6.39
C GLN A 402 0.20 14.65 7.28
N PRO A 403 0.67 14.82 8.53
CA PRO A 403 0.21 15.91 9.38
C PRO A 403 0.44 17.30 8.78
N TYR A 404 1.53 17.51 8.04
CA TYR A 404 1.83 18.80 7.42
C TYR A 404 0.86 19.11 6.27
N VAL A 405 0.56 18.10 5.45
CA VAL A 405 -0.32 18.24 4.28
C VAL A 405 -1.75 18.47 4.73
N LEU A 406 -2.23 17.67 5.69
CA LEU A 406 -3.61 17.78 6.19
C LEU A 406 -3.81 19.03 7.06
N GLN A 407 -2.80 19.48 7.80
CA GLN A 407 -2.83 20.76 8.52
C GLN A 407 -3.00 21.93 7.54
N ALA A 408 -2.21 21.96 6.46
CA ALA A 408 -2.32 23.00 5.45
C ALA A 408 -3.69 22.98 4.75
N GLU A 409 -4.26 21.80 4.50
CA GLU A 409 -5.62 21.66 4.00
C GLU A 409 -6.66 22.20 4.99
N TYR A 410 -6.52 21.88 6.27
CA TYR A 410 -7.40 22.41 7.32
C TYR A 410 -7.34 23.94 7.40
N ASP A 411 -6.14 24.53 7.35
CA ASP A 411 -5.94 25.98 7.41
C ASP A 411 -6.51 26.69 6.16
N ALA A 412 -6.34 26.08 4.98
CA ALA A 412 -6.96 26.56 3.74
C ALA A 412 -8.50 26.53 3.84
N ALA A 413 -9.07 25.40 4.27
CA ALA A 413 -10.52 25.26 4.46
C ALA A 413 -11.08 26.26 5.48
N LYS A 414 -10.37 26.47 6.60
CA LYS A 414 -10.77 27.41 7.66
C LYS A 414 -10.71 28.87 7.20
N SER A 415 -9.72 29.23 6.39
CA SER A 415 -9.53 30.60 5.89
C SER A 415 -10.36 30.91 4.63
N GLY A 416 -10.90 29.89 3.97
CA GLY A 416 -11.53 30.02 2.65
C GLY A 416 -10.52 30.24 1.51
N ALA A 417 -9.22 30.11 1.80
CA ALA A 417 -8.17 30.15 0.79
C ALA A 417 -8.13 28.85 -0.03
N PRO A 418 -7.70 28.89 -1.30
CA PRO A 418 -7.48 27.67 -2.05
C PRO A 418 -6.35 26.84 -1.43
N LEU A 419 -6.49 25.52 -1.43
CA LEU A 419 -5.39 24.62 -1.15
C LEU A 419 -4.39 24.68 -2.31
N VAL A 420 -3.12 24.89 -2.00
CA VAL A 420 -2.05 25.02 -3.01
C VAL A 420 -0.89 24.11 -2.61
N ARG A 421 -0.94 22.83 -3.01
CA ARG A 421 0.08 21.82 -2.63
C ARG A 421 1.50 22.20 -3.05
N ARG A 422 1.67 22.92 -4.16
CA ARG A 422 2.99 23.44 -4.60
C ARG A 422 3.64 24.43 -3.63
N GLN A 423 2.92 24.93 -2.62
CA GLN A 423 3.52 25.73 -1.54
C GLN A 423 4.10 24.85 -0.42
N LEU A 424 3.63 23.60 -0.32
CA LEU A 424 4.10 22.61 0.64
C LEU A 424 5.25 21.77 0.05
N TYR A 425 5.17 21.48 -1.25
CA TYR A 425 6.13 20.66 -1.97
C TYR A 425 7.01 21.49 -2.90
N LYS A 426 8.24 21.01 -3.14
CA LYS A 426 9.15 21.57 -4.14
C LYS A 426 9.39 20.55 -5.25
N TYR A 427 8.61 20.62 -6.32
CA TYR A 427 8.88 19.88 -7.54
C TYR A 427 10.08 20.51 -8.25
N SER A 428 11.17 19.76 -8.38
CA SER A 428 12.44 20.25 -8.94
C SER A 428 13.07 19.30 -9.95
N SER A 429 12.61 18.05 -9.98
CA SER A 429 13.14 17.02 -10.84
C SER A 429 12.41 17.00 -12.20
N PRO A 430 13.12 16.79 -13.32
CA PRO A 430 12.51 16.67 -14.65
C PRO A 430 11.50 15.53 -14.80
N THR A 431 11.47 14.59 -13.85
CA THR A 431 10.57 13.43 -13.78
C THR A 431 9.26 13.71 -13.02
N GLU A 432 9.12 14.89 -12.40
CA GLU A 432 7.95 15.24 -11.58
C GLU A 432 6.87 16.00 -12.36
N ARG A 433 6.97 16.10 -13.69
CA ARG A 433 5.99 16.85 -14.50
C ARG A 433 4.58 16.26 -14.37
N LEU A 434 4.46 14.94 -14.30
CA LEU A 434 3.18 14.29 -14.03
C LEU A 434 2.65 14.65 -12.63
N LEU A 435 3.51 14.69 -11.61
CA LEU A 435 3.12 15.04 -10.25
C LEU A 435 2.65 16.49 -10.15
N VAL A 436 3.27 17.41 -10.89
CA VAL A 436 2.81 18.81 -10.97
C VAL A 436 1.37 18.87 -11.49
N GLU A 437 1.06 18.08 -12.53
CA GLU A 437 -0.28 18.05 -13.12
C GLU A 437 -1.30 17.35 -12.20
N VAL A 438 -0.92 16.24 -11.57
CA VAL A 438 -1.71 15.56 -10.53
C VAL A 438 -1.97 16.49 -9.35
N GLY A 439 -0.99 17.28 -8.93
CA GLY A 439 -1.11 18.25 -7.84
C GLY A 439 -2.18 19.30 -8.13
N LYS A 440 -2.26 19.82 -9.36
CA LYS A 440 -3.33 20.74 -9.79
C LYS A 440 -4.70 20.09 -9.68
N PHE A 441 -4.83 18.82 -10.09
CA PHE A 441 -6.05 18.06 -9.91
C PHE A 441 -6.40 17.91 -8.43
N MET A 442 -5.44 17.49 -7.58
CA MET A 442 -5.67 17.29 -6.16
C MET A 442 -6.09 18.59 -5.46
N ASP A 443 -5.49 19.73 -5.82
CA ASP A 443 -5.84 21.05 -5.28
C ASP A 443 -7.28 21.44 -5.60
N ALA A 444 -7.77 21.11 -6.80
CA ALA A 444 -9.15 21.40 -7.23
C ALA A 444 -10.19 20.38 -6.72
N ALA A 445 -9.80 19.10 -6.59
CA ALA A 445 -10.73 18.00 -6.36
C ALA A 445 -10.79 17.54 -4.90
N VAL A 446 -9.66 17.39 -4.20
CA VAL A 446 -9.64 16.80 -2.84
C VAL A 446 -10.53 17.56 -1.84
N PRO A 447 -10.57 18.91 -1.83
CA PRO A 447 -11.50 19.64 -0.94
C PRO A 447 -12.98 19.31 -1.15
N LYS A 448 -13.36 18.77 -2.31
CA LYS A 448 -14.73 18.38 -2.65
C LYS A 448 -15.02 16.90 -2.35
N THR A 449 -14.08 16.19 -1.75
CA THR A 449 -14.27 14.76 -1.41
C THR A 449 -15.45 14.62 -0.43
N PRO A 450 -16.35 13.65 -0.61
CA PRO A 450 -17.46 13.44 0.30
C PRO A 450 -16.97 13.21 1.73
N ASN A 451 -17.65 13.80 2.71
CA ASN A 451 -17.31 13.74 4.13
C ASN A 451 -15.91 14.23 4.52
N ARG A 452 -15.15 14.88 3.62
CA ARG A 452 -13.78 15.36 3.90
C ARG A 452 -13.70 16.25 5.15
N TYR A 453 -14.68 17.14 5.31
CA TYR A 453 -14.77 18.08 6.42
C TYR A 453 -15.92 17.78 7.39
N ALA A 454 -16.52 16.59 7.32
CA ALA A 454 -17.59 16.20 8.25
C ALA A 454 -17.09 16.12 9.70
N GLU A 455 -15.83 15.69 9.88
CA GLU A 455 -15.12 15.68 11.16
C GLU A 455 -13.75 16.38 11.00
N PRO A 456 -13.70 17.73 11.04
CA PRO A 456 -12.48 18.49 10.70
C PRO A 456 -11.25 18.13 11.53
N LEU A 457 -11.44 17.66 12.77
CA LEU A 457 -10.36 17.23 13.64
C LEU A 457 -9.59 16.01 13.10
N LYS A 458 -10.17 15.23 12.17
CA LYS A 458 -9.44 14.14 11.47
C LYS A 458 -8.27 14.66 10.63
N LEU A 459 -8.31 15.91 10.16
CA LEU A 459 -7.20 16.54 9.43
C LEU A 459 -6.03 16.93 10.34
N LEU A 460 -6.29 17.06 11.65
CA LEU A 460 -5.29 17.49 12.64
C LEU A 460 -4.68 16.31 13.41
N MET A 461 -4.93 15.07 12.99
CA MET A 461 -4.39 13.90 13.66
C MET A 461 -2.85 13.88 13.53
N PRO A 462 -2.13 13.61 14.64
CA PRO A 462 -0.69 13.44 14.57
C PRO A 462 -0.33 12.18 13.77
N CYS A 463 0.95 12.09 13.36
CA CYS A 463 1.48 10.86 12.77
C CYS A 463 1.22 9.68 13.71
N PRO A 464 0.57 8.59 13.25
CA PRO A 464 0.39 7.40 14.07
C PRO A 464 1.75 6.80 14.46
N PRO A 465 1.84 6.10 15.62
CA PRO A 465 3.04 5.37 15.99
C PRO A 465 3.46 4.39 14.89
N ARG A 466 4.76 4.19 14.73
CA ARG A 466 5.33 3.36 13.65
C ARG A 466 4.72 1.96 13.60
N GLU A 467 4.36 1.43 14.75
CA GLU A 467 3.83 0.07 14.92
C GLU A 467 2.38 -0.03 14.49
N THR A 468 1.65 1.07 14.55
CA THR A 468 0.31 1.19 13.94
C THR A 468 0.45 1.32 12.43
N THR A 469 1.39 2.15 11.95
CA THR A 469 1.59 2.34 10.50
C THR A 469 2.13 1.10 9.79
N LEU A 470 2.78 0.18 10.51
CA LEU A 470 3.38 -1.02 9.94
C LEU A 470 2.67 -2.31 10.38
N ASP A 471 1.47 -2.23 10.95
CA ASP A 471 0.67 -3.40 11.34
C ASP A 471 0.14 -4.17 10.12
N ARG A 472 0.99 -5.01 9.53
CA ARG A 472 0.61 -5.88 8.41
C ARG A 472 -0.58 -6.78 8.71
N TYR A 473 -0.81 -7.15 9.97
CA TYR A 473 -1.89 -8.08 10.27
C TYR A 473 -3.24 -7.41 10.03
N ALA A 474 -3.43 -6.24 10.61
CA ALA A 474 -4.64 -5.45 10.42
C ALA A 474 -4.79 -4.96 8.97
N GLN A 475 -3.69 -4.51 8.36
CA GLN A 475 -3.74 -3.91 7.03
C GLN A 475 -3.91 -4.94 5.90
N HIS A 476 -3.46 -6.19 6.09
CA HIS A 476 -3.41 -7.20 5.02
C HIS A 476 -3.89 -8.58 5.45
N THR A 477 -3.21 -9.17 6.44
CA THR A 477 -3.28 -10.61 6.69
C THR A 477 -4.69 -11.04 7.12
N GLN A 478 -5.43 -10.18 7.80
CA GLN A 478 -6.83 -10.47 8.15
C GLN A 478 -7.77 -10.44 6.95
N VAL A 479 -7.48 -9.59 5.96
CA VAL A 479 -8.31 -9.34 4.76
C VAL A 479 -8.03 -10.37 3.67
N CYS A 480 -6.78 -10.77 3.48
CA CYS A 480 -6.35 -11.70 2.43
C CYS A 480 -6.47 -13.18 2.88
N PRO A 481 -7.39 -14.00 2.33
CA PRO A 481 -7.59 -15.39 2.74
C PRO A 481 -6.35 -16.27 2.53
N ASP A 482 -5.57 -16.02 1.46
CA ASP A 482 -4.36 -16.79 1.14
C ASP A 482 -3.26 -16.57 2.18
N SER A 483 -3.00 -15.31 2.52
CA SER A 483 -2.03 -14.92 3.55
C SER A 483 -2.49 -15.41 4.93
N ARG A 484 -3.79 -15.28 5.25
CA ARG A 484 -4.39 -15.79 6.49
C ARG A 484 -4.21 -17.31 6.62
N GLY A 485 -4.46 -18.04 5.53
CA GLY A 485 -4.25 -19.48 5.44
C GLY A 485 -2.79 -19.87 5.63
N ALA A 486 -1.87 -19.17 4.97
CA ALA A 486 -0.43 -19.39 5.11
C ALA A 486 0.04 -19.17 6.56
N VAL A 487 -0.39 -18.09 7.21
CA VAL A 487 -0.08 -17.83 8.62
C VAL A 487 -0.67 -18.89 9.54
N ARG A 488 -1.92 -19.31 9.32
CA ARG A 488 -2.56 -20.38 10.10
C ARG A 488 -1.76 -21.68 10.01
N ASN A 489 -1.40 -22.08 8.79
CA ASN A 489 -0.64 -23.32 8.54
C ASN A 489 0.76 -23.24 9.16
N ALA A 490 1.44 -22.10 9.05
CA ALA A 490 2.75 -21.90 9.69
C ALA A 490 2.68 -21.93 11.23
N LYS A 491 1.62 -21.35 11.83
CA LYS A 491 1.40 -21.44 13.28
C LYS A 491 1.19 -22.89 13.74
N ALA A 492 0.42 -23.67 12.98
CA ALA A 492 0.22 -25.10 13.25
C ALA A 492 1.52 -25.89 13.10
N LEU A 493 2.25 -25.68 12.00
CA LEU A 493 3.55 -26.31 11.75
C LEU A 493 4.55 -26.01 12.87
N ARG A 494 4.61 -24.76 13.33
CA ARG A 494 5.44 -24.35 14.49
C ARG A 494 5.10 -25.18 15.73
N LEU A 495 3.83 -25.26 16.09
CA LEU A 495 3.37 -25.96 17.29
C LEU A 495 3.70 -27.46 17.21
N VAL A 496 3.35 -28.10 16.09
CA VAL A 496 3.60 -29.53 15.86
C VAL A 496 5.09 -29.83 15.88
N SER A 497 5.91 -29.00 15.22
CA SER A 497 7.36 -29.22 15.15
C SER A 497 8.03 -29.08 16.52
N TRP A 498 7.63 -28.10 17.33
CA TRP A 498 8.17 -27.95 18.69
C TRP A 498 7.68 -29.03 19.64
N ALA A 499 6.42 -29.46 19.55
CA ALA A 499 5.90 -30.58 20.34
C ALA A 499 6.62 -31.89 19.97
N ALA A 500 6.84 -32.13 18.68
CA ALA A 500 7.61 -33.28 18.20
C ALA A 500 9.07 -33.23 18.66
N ALA A 501 9.72 -32.06 18.57
CA ALA A 501 11.08 -31.86 19.07
C ALA A 501 11.19 -32.16 20.58
N ALA A 502 10.23 -31.66 21.37
CA ALA A 502 10.16 -31.91 22.82
C ALA A 502 9.93 -33.41 23.12
N THR A 503 9.07 -34.07 22.35
CA THR A 503 8.77 -35.51 22.51
C THR A 503 10.00 -36.36 22.19
N VAL A 504 10.71 -36.08 21.08
CA VAL A 504 11.95 -36.77 20.71
C VAL A 504 13.05 -36.53 21.75
N ALA A 505 13.15 -35.29 22.27
CA ALA A 505 14.09 -34.95 23.33
C ALA A 505 13.76 -35.65 24.66
N ALA A 506 12.48 -35.75 25.04
CA ALA A 506 12.03 -36.44 26.24
C ALA A 506 12.19 -37.96 26.14
N GLY A 507 11.93 -38.55 24.97
CA GLY A 507 12.18 -39.97 24.70
C GLY A 507 13.65 -40.37 24.89
N ARG A 508 14.59 -39.42 24.77
CA ARG A 508 16.01 -39.61 25.10
C ARG A 508 16.26 -39.90 26.59
N VAL A 509 15.41 -39.38 27.47
CA VAL A 509 15.46 -39.58 28.93
C VAL A 509 14.86 -40.95 29.31
N ALA A 510 13.94 -41.47 28.50
CA ALA A 510 13.28 -42.76 28.71
C ALA A 510 14.03 -43.91 28.01
N ARG A 511 15.04 -44.50 28.67
CA ARG A 511 15.62 -45.85 28.43
C ARG A 511 15.76 -46.36 26.96
N LEU A 512 16.05 -45.51 25.99
CA LEU A 512 16.37 -45.93 24.62
C LEU A 512 17.83 -46.45 24.51
N GLY A 513 18.07 -47.42 23.62
CA GLY A 513 19.41 -47.94 23.29
C GLY A 513 20.39 -46.86 22.79
N SER A 514 21.69 -47.12 22.85
CA SER A 514 22.76 -46.15 22.51
C SER A 514 22.64 -45.57 21.09
N VAL A 515 22.28 -46.40 20.11
CA VAL A 515 22.08 -45.99 18.70
C VAL A 515 20.85 -45.09 18.54
N ALA A 516 19.74 -45.42 19.20
CA ALA A 516 18.52 -44.60 19.19
C ALA A 516 18.73 -43.22 19.83
N ARG A 517 19.58 -43.13 20.87
CA ARG A 517 19.99 -41.85 21.48
C ARG A 517 20.85 -40.98 20.56
N ALA A 518 21.67 -41.57 19.70
CA ALA A 518 22.50 -40.83 18.75
C ALA A 518 21.67 -40.21 17.60
N ALA A 519 20.70 -40.93 17.06
CA ALA A 519 19.82 -40.46 15.98
C ALA A 519 18.74 -39.46 16.43
N ALA A 520 18.33 -39.48 17.71
CA ALA A 520 17.31 -38.58 18.24
C ALA A 520 17.75 -37.10 18.30
N SER A 521 19.05 -36.82 18.42
CA SER A 521 19.54 -35.44 18.59
C SER A 521 19.46 -34.60 17.30
N PRO A 522 19.92 -35.08 16.13
CA PRO A 522 19.72 -34.38 14.86
C PRO A 522 18.24 -34.21 14.50
N ALA A 523 17.40 -35.22 14.79
CA ALA A 523 15.97 -35.16 14.52
C ALA A 523 15.26 -34.09 15.38
N ALA A 524 15.52 -34.05 16.69
CA ALA A 524 14.96 -33.03 17.56
C ALA A 524 15.42 -31.61 17.18
N LEU A 525 16.70 -31.45 16.80
CA LEU A 525 17.23 -30.17 16.31
C LEU A 525 16.60 -29.76 14.97
N GLY A 526 16.42 -30.69 14.03
CA GLY A 526 15.76 -30.43 12.76
C GLY A 526 14.31 -29.99 12.94
N LEU A 527 13.56 -30.65 13.83
CA LEU A 527 12.19 -30.27 14.18
C LEU A 527 12.13 -28.90 14.89
N ALA A 528 13.04 -28.63 15.83
CA ALA A 528 13.13 -27.33 16.48
C ALA A 528 13.45 -26.21 15.47
N ALA A 529 14.37 -26.46 14.53
CA ALA A 529 14.73 -25.55 13.45
C ALA A 529 13.55 -25.29 12.51
N LEU A 530 12.79 -26.33 12.13
CA LEU A 530 11.58 -26.20 11.34
C LEU A 530 10.52 -25.35 12.06
N GLY A 531 10.31 -25.58 13.35
CA GLY A 531 9.39 -24.77 14.14
C GLY A 531 9.84 -23.31 14.27
N TYR A 532 11.15 -23.06 14.38
CA TYR A 532 11.70 -21.71 14.35
C TYR A 532 11.55 -21.05 12.97
N ALA A 533 11.75 -21.79 11.87
CA ALA A 533 11.51 -21.30 10.51
C ALA A 533 10.05 -20.90 10.30
N ALA A 534 9.11 -21.74 10.73
CA ALA A 534 7.69 -21.43 10.69
C ALA A 534 7.34 -20.20 11.55
N HIS A 535 7.96 -20.04 12.72
CA HIS A 535 7.80 -18.84 13.56
C HIS A 535 8.35 -17.57 12.91
N ALA A 536 9.50 -17.66 12.24
CA ALA A 536 10.09 -16.55 11.51
C ALA A 536 9.19 -16.13 10.34
N PHE A 537 8.70 -17.10 9.56
CA PHE A 537 7.78 -16.89 8.44
C PHE A 537 6.49 -16.15 8.84
N VAL A 538 5.89 -16.48 9.99
CA VAL A 538 4.73 -15.73 10.51
C VAL A 538 5.04 -14.23 10.69
N GLY A 539 6.29 -13.87 10.96
CA GLY A 539 6.74 -12.48 11.08
C GLY A 539 6.75 -11.69 9.76
N GLU A 540 6.67 -12.36 8.62
CA GLU A 540 6.53 -11.68 7.32
C GLU A 540 5.10 -11.12 7.12
N PHE A 541 4.13 -11.57 7.92
CA PHE A 541 2.71 -11.24 7.82
C PHE A 541 2.14 -10.54 9.05
N ALA A 542 2.97 -10.27 10.07
CA ALA A 542 2.60 -9.54 11.28
C ALA A 542 3.79 -8.70 11.74
N PHE A 543 3.53 -7.48 12.21
CA PHE A 543 4.58 -6.62 12.74
C PHE A 543 5.18 -7.23 14.02
N LYS A 544 6.52 -7.39 14.07
CA LYS A 544 7.24 -7.87 15.26
C LYS A 544 7.95 -6.69 15.94
N TYR A 545 7.42 -6.27 17.09
CA TYR A 545 8.09 -5.41 18.06
C TYR A 545 9.41 -6.08 18.49
N GLY A 546 10.55 -5.41 18.30
CA GLY A 546 11.83 -5.81 18.92
C GLY A 546 12.95 -6.32 18.00
N SER A 547 12.82 -6.31 16.68
CA SER A 547 14.00 -6.51 15.83
C SER A 547 14.56 -5.17 15.37
N ALA A 548 15.63 -4.73 16.03
CA ALA A 548 16.64 -3.78 15.50
C ALA A 548 17.16 -4.16 14.09
N LYS A 549 16.72 -5.31 13.54
CA LYS A 549 17.02 -5.79 12.19
C LYS A 549 16.07 -5.25 11.11
N ARG A 550 14.95 -4.61 11.47
CA ARG A 550 14.10 -3.91 10.49
C ARG A 550 14.44 -2.44 10.33
N ASP A 551 15.31 -1.89 11.18
CA ASP A 551 16.04 -0.62 10.97
C ASP A 551 17.02 -0.66 9.77
N ARG A 552 16.86 -1.63 8.87
CA ARG A 552 17.41 -1.56 7.51
C ARG A 552 16.67 -0.55 6.63
N ASP A 553 15.82 0.28 7.22
CA ASP A 553 15.30 1.55 6.69
C ASP A 553 16.45 2.50 6.40
N LEU A 554 16.94 2.52 5.16
CA LEU A 554 17.76 3.58 4.52
C LEU A 554 19.13 3.94 5.17
N ARG A 555 19.36 3.66 6.45
CA ARG A 555 20.53 4.07 7.25
C ARG A 555 21.68 3.08 7.16
N GLY A 556 21.38 1.79 7.00
CA GLY A 556 22.38 0.72 6.95
C GLY A 556 22.70 0.21 5.54
N ILE A 557 22.10 0.79 4.49
CA ILE A 557 22.46 0.43 3.12
C ILE A 557 23.67 1.30 2.72
N PRO A 558 24.74 0.73 2.12
CA PRO A 558 25.77 1.52 1.46
C PRO A 558 25.10 2.45 0.45
N LYS A 559 25.01 3.73 0.81
CA LYS A 559 24.49 4.76 -0.06
C LYS A 559 25.56 5.07 -1.08
N VAL A 560 25.62 4.27 -2.13
CA VAL A 560 26.54 4.50 -3.23
C VAL A 560 25.94 5.59 -4.10
N TYR A 561 26.17 6.84 -3.71
CA TYR A 561 25.88 7.99 -4.53
C TYR A 561 26.89 8.04 -5.69
N ALA A 562 26.47 8.48 -6.88
CA ALA A 562 27.45 8.84 -7.90
C ALA A 562 28.18 10.08 -7.37
N ASP A 563 29.45 9.90 -7.04
CA ASP A 563 30.38 10.99 -6.67
C ASP A 563 30.86 11.77 -7.91
N GLU A 564 30.09 11.74 -9.00
CA GLU A 564 30.47 12.34 -10.28
C GLU A 564 29.28 13.15 -10.81
N ARG A 565 29.24 14.43 -10.42
CA ARG A 565 28.66 15.61 -11.12
C ARG A 565 28.30 16.73 -10.13
N LEU A 566 29.27 17.17 -9.32
CA LEU A 566 29.23 18.51 -8.73
C LEU A 566 30.13 19.51 -9.48
N ASP A 567 30.85 19.05 -10.50
CA ASP A 567 31.55 19.89 -11.46
C ASP A 567 30.79 19.83 -12.79
N ASP A 568 29.77 20.69 -12.94
CA ASP A 568 29.28 21.30 -14.21
C ASP A 568 28.07 22.21 -13.94
#